data_AF-A0A930UX59-F1
#
_entry.id   AF-A0A930UX59-F1
#
_cell.length_a   1.000
_cell.length_b   1.000
_cell.length_c   1.000
_cell.angle_alpha   90.00
_cell.angle_beta   90.00
_cell.angle_gamma   90.00
#
_symmetry.space_group_name_H-M   'P 1'
#
loop_
_entity.id
_entity.type
_entity.pdbx_description
1 polymer ?
#
loop_
_entity_poly.entity_id
_entity_poly.type
_entity_poly.pdbx_seq_one_letter_code
_entity_poly.pdbx_strand_id
1 'polypeptide(L)'
;MNLAQRQVVGWRLQKQHDSTLVVEALNHAMLTTERTRKMLFHSDQGSIYGSESFIRCVKQHGLIQSMSRRGNCWDNAPMERWFRSFKYEWMLKGGYSSLDEAKEDIKQYVFYYNRVRPHSYNQGLPPVLAKKPIRDC
;
A
#
# COMPACT_ATOMS: atom_id res chain seq x y z
N MET A 1 0.65 -1.85 -1.21
CA MET A 1 1.30 -2.84 -0.31
C MET A 1 1.94 -3.95 -1.14
N ASN A 2 3.13 -4.42 -0.77
CA ASN A 2 3.65 -5.69 -1.29
C ASN A 2 2.93 -6.84 -0.59
N LEU A 3 2.10 -7.57 -1.34
CA LEU A 3 1.25 -8.62 -0.80
C LEU A 3 2.02 -9.84 -0.31
N ALA A 4 3.21 -10.11 -0.85
CA ALA A 4 3.99 -11.31 -0.54
C ALA A 4 4.47 -11.36 0.92
N GLN A 5 4.69 -10.19 1.53
CA GLN A 5 5.18 -10.05 2.91
C GLN A 5 4.26 -9.20 3.79
N ARG A 6 3.13 -8.73 3.24
CA ARG A 6 2.26 -7.71 3.87
C ARG A 6 3.02 -6.42 4.21
N GLN A 7 3.92 -5.97 3.33
CA GLN A 7 4.74 -4.79 3.59
C GLN A 7 4.14 -3.54 2.94
N VAL A 8 4.02 -2.46 3.70
CA VAL A 8 3.73 -1.14 3.11
C VAL A 8 5.02 -0.58 2.52
N VAL A 9 5.11 -0.59 1.20
CA VAL A 9 6.32 -0.18 0.47
C VAL A 9 6.30 1.29 0.03
N GLY A 10 5.12 1.91 0.02
CA GLY A 10 4.93 3.31 -0.31
C GLY A 10 3.55 3.78 0.11
N TRP A 11 3.45 5.07 0.42
CA TRP A 11 2.24 5.75 0.85
C TRP A 11 2.36 7.24 0.56
N ARG A 12 1.22 7.92 0.52
CA ARG A 12 1.14 9.38 0.40
C ARG A 12 -0.11 9.87 1.12
N LEU A 13 -0.04 11.08 1.65
CA LEU A 13 -1.16 11.78 2.28
C LEU A 13 -1.30 13.17 1.64
N GLN A 14 -2.50 13.46 1.16
CA GLN A 14 -2.88 14.76 0.59
C GLN A 14 -4.31 15.12 1.03
N LYS A 15 -4.69 16.40 0.91
CA LYS A 15 -6.05 16.86 1.22
C LYS A 15 -7.04 16.48 0.11
N GLN A 16 -6.59 16.50 -1.14
CA GLN A 16 -7.40 16.19 -2.30
C GLN A 16 -7.26 14.71 -2.68
N HIS A 17 -8.39 14.11 -3.08
CA HIS A 17 -8.43 12.76 -3.61
C HIS A 17 -8.38 12.82 -5.14
N ASP A 18 -7.18 13.02 -5.69
CA ASP A 18 -6.94 13.12 -7.13
C ASP A 18 -5.82 12.19 -7.61
N SER A 19 -5.66 12.04 -8.93
CA SER A 19 -4.70 11.11 -9.53
C SER A 19 -3.24 11.33 -9.10
N THR A 20 -2.87 12.54 -8.67
CA THR A 20 -1.54 12.86 -8.17
C THR A 20 -1.23 12.06 -6.91
N LEU A 21 -2.22 11.89 -6.02
CA LEU A 21 -2.07 11.12 -4.79
C LEU A 21 -1.60 9.69 -5.07
N VAL A 22 -2.27 8.99 -6.00
CA VAL A 22 -1.95 7.59 -6.33
C VAL A 22 -0.66 7.46 -7.14
N VAL A 23 -0.36 8.43 -8.01
CA VAL A 23 0.90 8.50 -8.75
C VAL A 23 2.08 8.69 -7.80
N GLU A 24 2.00 9.65 -6.88
CA GLU A 24 3.05 9.89 -5.88
C GLU A 24 3.23 8.70 -4.94
N ALA A 25 2.14 8.06 -4.51
CA ALA A 25 2.21 6.85 -3.70
C ALA A 25 2.89 5.69 -4.44
N LEU A 26 2.60 5.50 -5.73
CA LEU A 26 3.25 4.49 -6.56
C LEU A 26 4.74 4.80 -6.77
N ASN A 27 5.08 6.04 -7.09
CA ASN A 27 6.47 6.47 -7.22
C ASN A 27 7.26 6.20 -5.93
N HIS A 28 6.70 6.55 -4.77
CA HIS A 28 7.30 6.25 -3.48
C HIS A 28 7.49 4.74 -3.28
N ALA A 29 6.49 3.92 -3.62
CA ALA A 29 6.58 2.46 -3.52
C ALA A 29 7.75 1.89 -4.34
N MET A 30 7.94 2.41 -5.55
CA MET A 30 8.96 1.92 -6.47
C MET A 30 10.41 2.31 -6.07
N LEU A 31 10.60 3.22 -5.11
CA LEU A 31 11.93 3.54 -4.58
C LEU A 31 12.55 2.41 -3.76
N THR A 32 11.72 1.61 -3.09
CA THR A 32 12.17 0.54 -2.17
C THR A 32 11.79 -0.85 -2.63
N THR A 33 10.92 -0.96 -3.64
CA THR A 33 10.47 -2.24 -4.17
C THR A 33 11.50 -2.80 -5.15
N GLU A 34 12.03 -3.98 -4.84
CA GLU A 34 12.89 -4.72 -5.75
C GLU A 34 12.12 -5.11 -7.02
N ARG A 35 12.70 -4.80 -8.19
CA ARG A 35 12.08 -5.07 -9.48
C ARG A 35 12.22 -6.54 -9.86
N THR A 36 11.13 -7.16 -10.30
CA THR A 36 11.12 -8.51 -10.88
C THR A 36 10.71 -8.46 -12.35
N ARG A 37 10.90 -9.56 -13.11
CA ARG A 37 10.58 -9.58 -14.56
C ARG A 37 9.11 -9.30 -14.85
N LYS A 38 8.20 -9.68 -13.95
CA LYS A 38 6.75 -9.46 -14.07
C LYS A 38 6.23 -8.98 -12.73
N MET A 39 5.93 -7.70 -12.65
CA MET A 39 5.29 -7.08 -11.48
C MET A 39 3.89 -6.61 -11.86
N LEU A 40 2.98 -6.75 -10.91
CA LEU A 40 1.58 -6.41 -11.09
C LEU A 40 1.16 -5.37 -10.05
N PHE A 41 0.53 -4.30 -10.51
CA PHE A 41 -0.19 -3.37 -9.66
C PHE A 41 -1.66 -3.79 -9.64
N HIS A 42 -2.18 -4.14 -8.47
CA HIS A 42 -3.58 -4.51 -8.28
C HIS A 42 -4.34 -3.42 -7.52
N SER A 43 -5.51 -3.02 -8.03
CA SER A 43 -6.45 -2.13 -7.35
C SER A 43 -7.89 -2.60 -7.48
N ASP A 44 -8.81 -1.95 -6.78
CA ASP A 44 -10.22 -1.98 -7.16
C ASP A 44 -10.48 -1.17 -8.46
N GLN A 45 -11.75 -1.09 -8.86
CA GLN A 45 -12.20 -0.31 -10.02
C GLN A 45 -12.44 1.18 -9.69
N GLY A 46 -11.79 1.72 -8.66
CA GLY A 46 -11.86 3.15 -8.36
C GLY A 46 -11.44 4.00 -9.56
N SER A 47 -12.24 5.02 -9.90
CA SER A 47 -12.04 5.84 -11.10
C SER A 47 -10.64 6.48 -11.17
N ILE A 48 -10.05 6.81 -10.01
CA ILE A 48 -8.70 7.36 -9.89
C ILE A 48 -7.62 6.44 -10.50
N TYR A 49 -7.78 5.13 -10.39
CA TYR A 49 -6.86 4.14 -10.96
C TYR A 49 -7.06 3.95 -12.47
N GLY A 50 -8.17 4.43 -13.02
CA GLY A 50 -8.42 4.51 -14.46
C GLY A 50 -7.94 5.81 -15.11
N SER A 51 -7.39 6.76 -14.32
CA SER A 51 -6.90 8.03 -14.86
C SER A 51 -5.69 7.83 -15.79
N GLU A 52 -5.59 8.68 -16.81
CA GLU A 52 -4.51 8.61 -17.79
C GLU A 52 -3.12 8.76 -17.14
N SER A 53 -3.00 9.68 -16.18
CA SER A 53 -1.77 9.93 -15.42
C SER A 53 -1.34 8.68 -14.65
N PHE A 54 -2.27 7.97 -14.02
CA PHE A 54 -1.97 6.75 -13.29
C PHE A 54 -1.58 5.60 -14.21
N ILE A 55 -2.35 5.37 -15.29
CA ILE A 55 -2.03 4.33 -16.29
C ILE A 55 -0.64 4.57 -16.89
N ARG A 56 -0.28 5.82 -17.17
CA ARG A 56 1.05 6.19 -17.68
C ARG A 56 2.15 5.88 -16.67
N CYS A 57 1.95 6.23 -15.40
CA CYS A 57 2.91 5.96 -14.33
C CYS A 57 3.15 4.44 -14.15
N VAL A 58 2.09 3.63 -14.15
CA VAL A 58 2.18 2.16 -14.07
C VAL A 58 3.02 1.60 -15.23
N LYS A 59 2.77 2.07 -16.47
CA LYS A 59 3.54 1.66 -17.65
C LYS A 59 5.01 2.09 -17.58
N GLN A 60 5.31 3.29 -17.09
CA GLN A 60 6.68 3.79 -16.94
C GLN A 60 7.51 2.94 -15.97
N HIS A 61 6.89 2.38 -14.94
CA HIS A 61 7.53 1.45 -14.02
C HIS A 61 7.58 -0.01 -14.53
N GLY A 62 7.06 -0.28 -15.73
CA GLY A 62 7.02 -1.64 -16.31
C GLY A 62 6.03 -2.58 -15.62
N LEU A 63 5.02 -2.03 -14.94
CA LEU A 63 4.04 -2.80 -14.18
C LEU A 63 2.85 -3.19 -15.07
N ILE A 64 2.27 -4.36 -14.80
CA ILE A 64 1.00 -4.79 -15.38
C ILE A 64 -0.12 -4.31 -14.45
N GLN A 65 -1.07 -3.53 -14.97
CA GLN A 65 -2.24 -3.13 -14.20
C GLN A 65 -3.27 -4.24 -14.15
N SER A 66 -3.81 -4.50 -12.97
CA SER A 66 -4.91 -5.43 -12.73
C SER A 66 -5.94 -4.76 -11.84
N MET A 67 -7.21 -4.93 -12.16
CA MET A 67 -8.31 -4.44 -11.34
C MET A 67 -9.22 -5.59 -10.94
N SER A 68 -9.70 -5.56 -9.69
CA SER A 68 -10.65 -6.57 -9.22
C SER A 68 -11.95 -6.54 -10.02
N ARG A 69 -12.66 -7.67 -10.06
CA ARG A 69 -14.03 -7.72 -10.59
C ARG A 69 -14.96 -7.00 -9.63
N ARG A 70 -16.04 -6.38 -10.14
CA ARG A 70 -17.10 -5.84 -9.28
C ARG A 70 -17.58 -6.94 -8.32
N GLY A 71 -17.56 -6.64 -7.02
CA GLY A 71 -17.98 -7.57 -5.97
C GLY A 71 -16.91 -8.54 -5.45
N ASN A 72 -15.65 -8.47 -5.90
CA ASN A 72 -14.56 -9.28 -5.33
C ASN A 72 -13.83 -8.55 -4.19
N CYS A 73 -14.28 -8.73 -2.94
CA CYS A 73 -13.68 -8.09 -1.76
C CYS A 73 -12.36 -8.74 -1.31
N TRP A 74 -12.08 -9.97 -1.73
CA TRP A 74 -10.93 -10.73 -1.24
C TRP A 74 -9.60 -10.12 -1.65
N ASP A 75 -9.53 -9.50 -2.83
CA ASP A 75 -8.30 -8.91 -3.36
C ASP A 75 -7.88 -7.65 -2.57
N ASN A 76 -8.86 -6.93 -2.01
CA ASN A 76 -8.61 -5.71 -1.23
C ASN A 76 -8.45 -5.98 0.28
N ALA A 77 -8.79 -7.19 0.75
CA ALA A 77 -8.78 -7.55 2.16
C ALA A 77 -7.46 -7.23 2.91
N PRO A 78 -6.25 -7.39 2.32
CA PRO A 78 -4.99 -7.00 2.98
C PRO A 78 -4.90 -5.49 3.26
N MET A 79 -5.33 -4.66 2.31
CA MET A 79 -5.35 -3.20 2.47
C MET A 79 -6.44 -2.77 3.46
N GLU A 80 -7.63 -3.36 3.40
CA GLU A 80 -8.71 -3.10 4.36
C GLU A 80 -8.27 -3.44 5.79
N ARG A 81 -7.60 -4.59 5.97
CA ARG A 81 -7.05 -4.97 7.27
C ARG A 81 -6.00 -3.98 7.75
N TRP A 82 -5.14 -3.46 6.86
CA TRP A 82 -4.15 -2.44 7.20
C TRP A 82 -4.82 -1.16 7.73
N PHE A 83 -5.80 -0.63 6.97
CA PHE A 83 -6.52 0.59 7.36
C PHE A 83 -7.31 0.39 8.65
N ARG A 84 -7.92 -0.78 8.84
CA ARG A 84 -8.60 -1.12 10.10
C ARG A 84 -7.62 -1.07 11.26
N SER A 85 -6.51 -1.79 11.19
CA SER A 85 -5.52 -1.78 12.27
C SER A 85 -4.98 -0.38 12.53
N PHE A 86 -4.71 0.43 11.50
CA PHE A 86 -4.29 1.81 11.70
C PHE A 86 -5.32 2.63 12.50
N LYS A 87 -6.59 2.61 12.06
CA LYS A 87 -7.66 3.42 12.67
C LYS A 87 -8.01 2.98 14.09
N TYR A 88 -7.89 1.69 14.41
CA TYR A 88 -8.28 1.16 15.71
C TYR A 88 -7.12 1.07 16.71
N GLU A 89 -5.91 0.73 16.25
CA GLU A 89 -4.77 0.43 17.11
C GLU A 89 -3.84 1.64 17.30
N TRP A 90 -3.86 2.63 16.40
CA TRP A 90 -2.84 3.70 16.36
C TRP A 90 -3.43 5.11 16.31
N MET A 91 -4.36 5.36 15.39
CA MET A 91 -4.87 6.71 15.12
C MET A 91 -5.49 7.35 16.37
N LEU A 92 -5.14 8.62 16.61
CA LEU A 92 -5.64 9.40 17.74
C LEU A 92 -7.17 9.54 17.71
N LYS A 93 -7.80 9.34 18.87
CA LYS A 93 -9.21 9.66 19.07
C LYS A 93 -9.39 11.18 18.93
N GLY A 94 -10.15 11.61 17.93
CA GLY A 94 -10.34 13.03 17.61
C GLY A 94 -9.62 13.48 16.32
N GLY A 95 -8.82 12.61 15.70
CA GLY A 95 -8.12 12.91 14.44
C GLY A 95 -6.86 13.75 14.64
N TYR A 96 -6.46 14.52 13.62
CA TYR A 96 -5.25 15.33 13.61
C TYR A 96 -5.58 16.80 13.43
N SER A 97 -4.80 17.67 14.06
CA SER A 97 -4.95 19.14 13.99
C SER A 97 -4.34 19.72 12.71
N SER A 98 -3.38 19.02 12.11
CA SER A 98 -2.76 19.43 10.84
C SER A 98 -2.41 18.25 9.93
N LEU A 99 -2.18 18.54 8.65
CA LEU A 99 -1.74 17.54 7.68
C LEU A 99 -0.33 17.03 8.01
N ASP A 100 0.54 17.88 8.56
CA ASP A 100 1.92 17.50 8.86
C ASP A 100 2.01 16.62 10.12
N GLU A 101 1.17 16.90 11.12
CA GLU A 101 0.96 15.98 12.25
C GLU A 101 0.47 14.61 11.77
N ALA A 102 -0.54 14.59 10.89
CA ALA A 102 -1.05 13.35 10.31
C ALA A 102 0.03 12.58 9.53
N LYS A 103 0.86 13.29 8.75
CA LYS A 103 1.97 12.67 8.00
C LYS A 103 2.99 12.05 8.94
N GLU A 104 3.40 12.74 9.98
CA GLU A 104 4.41 12.20 10.91
C GLU A 104 3.83 11.00 11.67
N ASP A 105 2.58 11.07 12.13
CA ASP A 105 1.95 9.92 12.81
C ASP A 105 1.79 8.70 11.88
N ILE A 106 1.32 8.90 10.64
CA ILE A 106 1.24 7.82 9.64
C ILE A 106 2.61 7.23 9.35
N LYS A 107 3.66 8.06 9.26
CA LYS A 107 5.03 7.60 9.06
C LYS A 107 5.50 6.72 10.21
N GLN A 108 5.23 7.11 11.46
CA GLN A 108 5.55 6.32 12.65
C GLN A 108 4.79 4.98 12.64
N TYR A 109 3.50 5.00 12.30
CA TYR A 109 2.73 3.78 12.18
C TYR A 109 3.24 2.85 11.07
N VAL A 110 3.58 3.38 9.89
CA VAL A 110 4.14 2.58 8.78
C VAL A 110 5.47 1.94 9.19
N PHE A 111 6.32 2.68 9.93
CA PHE A 111 7.55 2.15 10.49
C PHE A 111 7.28 0.99 11.46
N TYR A 112 6.41 1.22 12.45
CA TYR A 112 5.99 0.21 13.42
C TYR A 112 5.39 -1.03 12.72
N TYR A 113 4.46 -0.82 11.81
CA TYR A 113 3.77 -1.88 11.08
C TYR A 113 4.74 -2.78 10.30
N ASN A 114 5.74 -2.17 9.65
CA ASN A 114 6.70 -2.89 8.82
C ASN A 114 7.83 -3.55 9.62
N ARG A 115 8.26 -2.97 10.75
CA ARG A 115 9.48 -3.40 11.45
C ARG A 115 9.24 -4.09 12.79
N VAL A 116 8.08 -3.86 13.41
CA VAL A 116 7.81 -4.31 14.78
C VAL A 116 6.57 -5.20 14.85
N ARG A 117 5.48 -4.82 14.17
CA ARG A 117 4.20 -5.52 14.30
C ARG A 117 4.29 -6.97 13.80
N PRO A 118 3.96 -7.98 14.61
CA PRO A 118 3.90 -9.36 14.16
C PRO A 118 2.69 -9.60 13.25
N HIS A 119 2.86 -10.46 12.22
CA HIS A 119 1.77 -10.85 11.32
C HIS A 119 1.59 -12.35 11.30
N SER A 120 0.36 -12.83 11.55
CA SER A 120 0.05 -14.26 11.44
C SER A 120 0.34 -14.83 10.05
N TYR A 121 0.11 -14.04 8.99
CA TYR A 121 0.47 -14.40 7.61
C TYR A 121 1.98 -14.66 7.44
N ASN A 122 2.82 -13.99 8.24
CA ASN A 122 4.28 -14.10 8.23
C ASN A 122 4.78 -14.98 9.39
N GLN A 123 3.97 -15.89 9.93
CA GLN A 123 4.36 -16.78 11.03
C GLN A 123 4.83 -16.01 12.29
N GLY A 124 4.23 -14.85 12.55
CA GLY A 124 4.56 -13.99 13.67
C GLY A 124 5.69 -12.99 13.39
N LEU A 125 6.32 -13.02 12.22
CA LEU A 125 7.37 -12.06 11.87
C LEU A 125 6.81 -10.72 11.37
N PRO A 126 7.51 -9.60 11.61
CA PRO A 126 7.20 -8.33 10.96
C PRO A 126 7.52 -8.39 9.45
N PRO A 127 6.85 -7.57 8.61
CA PRO A 127 6.95 -7.64 7.16
C PRO A 127 8.38 -7.61 6.61
N VAL A 128 9.27 -6.80 7.20
CA VAL A 128 10.66 -6.70 6.73
C VAL A 128 11.50 -7.96 7.01
N LEU A 129 11.09 -8.80 7.96
CA LEU A 129 11.79 -10.05 8.29
C LEU A 129 11.17 -11.28 7.63
N ALA A 130 9.96 -11.15 7.09
CA ALA A 130 9.29 -12.24 6.40
C ALA A 130 10.07 -12.61 5.13
N LYS A 131 10.31 -13.90 4.89
CA LYS A 131 10.85 -14.34 3.60
C LYS A 131 9.82 -14.06 2.51
N LYS A 132 10.27 -13.60 1.33
CA LYS A 132 9.41 -13.57 0.15
C LYS A 132 9.00 -15.02 -0.13
N PRO A 133 7.71 -15.38 -0.07
CA PRO A 133 7.29 -16.69 -0.57
C PRO A 133 7.77 -16.76 -2.02
N ILE A 134 8.63 -17.73 -2.33
CA ILE A 134 9.00 -18.08 -3.69
C ILE A 134 7.70 -18.58 -4.32
N ARG A 135 6.96 -17.67 -4.95
CA ARG A 135 5.91 -18.06 -5.88
C ARG A 135 6.56 -17.96 -7.24
N ASP A 136 7.04 -19.09 -7.71
CA ASP A 136 7.43 -19.29 -9.09
C ASP A 136 6.21 -18.94 -9.96
N CYS A 137 6.30 -17.81 -10.65
CA CYS A 137 5.36 -17.37 -11.66
C CYS A 137 6.14 -16.99 -12.92
#